data_AF-A0A8S4R4T7-F1
#
_entry.id   AF-A0A8S4R4T7-F1
#
_cell.length_a   1.000
_cell.length_b   1.000
_cell.length_c   1.000
_cell.angle_alpha   90.00
_cell.angle_beta   90.00
_cell.angle_gamma   90.00
#
_symmetry.space_group_name_H-M   'P 1'
#
loop_
_entity.id
_entity.type
_entity.pdbx_description
1 polymer ?
#
loop_
_entity_poly.entity_id
_entity_poly.type
_entity_poly.pdbx_seq_one_letter_code
_entity_poly.pdbx_strand_id
1 'polypeptide(L)'
;PKKRHYNKAFILLFPVVYCDYSGSGRALQWVEEYVTRDVLPAHATRCTALSVTCGQSEIYRSESKEIIRKSVGASDDDAVVLGASLTRFLRALRPQRVALFVSSRETERQLKPWMEHDAEVRIMDY
;
A
#
# COMPACT_ATOMS: atom_id res chain seq x y z
N PRO A 1 -6.71 -31.76 -23.68
CA PRO A 1 -6.04 -30.43 -23.66
C PRO A 1 -4.88 -30.41 -22.64
N LYS A 2 -3.64 -30.53 -23.12
CA LYS A 2 -2.43 -30.65 -22.28
C LYS A 2 -2.14 -29.32 -21.56
N LYS A 3 -2.14 -29.32 -20.23
CA LYS A 3 -1.64 -28.21 -19.40
C LYS A 3 -0.15 -28.05 -19.67
N ARG A 4 0.27 -26.98 -20.36
CA ARG A 4 1.69 -26.61 -20.48
C ARG A 4 2.19 -26.23 -19.09
N HIS A 5 2.99 -27.10 -18.49
CA HIS A 5 3.85 -26.74 -17.36
C HIS A 5 5.00 -25.91 -17.91
N TYR A 6 4.95 -24.60 -17.71
CA TYR A 6 6.09 -23.73 -17.95
C TYR A 6 7.03 -23.86 -16.75
N ASN A 7 8.19 -24.49 -16.95
CA ASN A 7 9.26 -24.48 -15.96
C ASN A 7 9.73 -23.02 -15.80
N LYS A 8 9.62 -22.46 -14.58
CA LYS A 8 10.04 -21.08 -14.24
C LYS A 8 11.47 -20.76 -14.71
N ALA A 9 12.33 -21.77 -14.85
CA ALA A 9 13.70 -21.61 -15.33
C ALA A 9 13.81 -21.22 -16.82
N PHE A 10 12.80 -21.50 -17.66
CA PHE A 10 12.89 -21.25 -19.10
C PHE A 10 12.70 -19.77 -19.49
N ILE A 11 12.09 -18.97 -18.61
CA ILE A 11 11.79 -17.54 -18.86
C ILE A 11 13.04 -16.65 -18.66
N LEU A 12 14.07 -17.13 -17.97
CA LEU A 12 15.27 -16.35 -17.62
C LEU A 12 16.46 -16.54 -18.57
N LEU A 13 16.31 -17.34 -19.63
CA LEU A 13 17.41 -17.63 -20.58
C LEU A 13 17.66 -16.50 -21.59
N PHE A 14 16.77 -15.51 -21.68
CA PHE A 14 16.93 -14.34 -22.55
C PHE A 14 16.74 -13.05 -21.73
N PRO A 15 17.47 -11.98 -22.05
CA PRO A 15 17.24 -10.69 -21.42
C PRO A 15 15.79 -10.24 -21.67
N VAL A 16 15.06 -9.98 -20.58
CA VAL A 16 13.66 -9.52 -20.63
C VAL A 16 13.61 -8.04 -20.28
N VAL A 17 13.05 -7.23 -21.17
CA VAL A 17 12.67 -5.85 -20.86
C VAL A 17 11.38 -5.88 -20.06
N TYR A 18 11.36 -5.21 -18.90
CA TYR A 18 10.18 -5.11 -18.08
C TYR A 18 9.28 -4.00 -18.57
N CYS A 19 8.06 -4.34 -18.97
CA CYS A 19 7.08 -3.38 -19.49
C CYS A 19 5.82 -3.29 -18.62
N ASP A 20 5.79 -3.92 -17.44
CA ASP A 20 4.60 -4.00 -16.57
C ASP A 20 4.66 -3.02 -15.38
N TYR A 21 5.24 -1.83 -15.59
CA TYR A 21 5.36 -0.81 -14.53
C TYR A 21 4.02 -0.27 -14.01
N SER A 22 2.93 -0.45 -14.78
CA SER A 22 1.58 -0.09 -14.34
C SER A 22 0.96 -1.14 -13.41
N GLY A 23 1.29 -2.42 -13.60
CA GLY A 23 0.78 -3.51 -12.77
C GLY A 23 1.62 -3.75 -11.52
N SER A 24 2.95 -3.62 -11.63
CA SER A 24 3.86 -3.72 -10.49
C SER A 24 5.14 -2.89 -10.68
N GLY A 25 5.74 -2.45 -9.58
CA GLY A 25 7.08 -1.89 -9.59
C GLY A 25 8.13 -3.00 -9.52
N ARG A 26 9.30 -2.79 -10.12
CA ARG A 26 10.49 -3.60 -9.77
C ARG A 26 11.01 -3.18 -8.40
N ALA A 27 11.53 -4.15 -7.65
CA ALA A 27 12.24 -3.88 -6.42
C ALA A 27 13.40 -2.92 -6.69
N LEU A 28 13.52 -1.89 -5.85
CA LEU A 28 14.60 -0.93 -5.92
C LEU A 28 15.70 -1.42 -4.98
N GLN A 29 16.87 -1.72 -5.52
CA GLN A 29 17.98 -2.32 -4.76
C GLN A 29 18.28 -1.56 -3.47
N TRP A 30 18.32 -0.23 -3.51
CA TRP A 30 18.58 0.61 -2.35
C TRP A 30 17.49 0.53 -1.28
N VAL A 31 16.22 0.31 -1.66
CA VAL A 31 15.13 0.07 -0.70
C VAL A 31 15.33 -1.28 -0.03
N GLU A 32 15.60 -2.31 -0.81
CA GLU A 32 15.78 -3.68 -0.30
C GLU A 32 16.99 -3.77 0.65
N GLU A 33 18.08 -3.08 0.31
CA GLU A 33 19.26 -2.98 1.16
C GLU A 33 18.95 -2.28 2.48
N TYR A 34 18.23 -1.15 2.45
CA TYR A 34 17.81 -0.44 3.67
C TYR A 34 16.86 -1.28 4.54
N VAL A 35 15.87 -1.93 3.92
CA VAL A 35 14.95 -2.81 4.66
C VAL A 35 15.74 -3.93 5.34
N THR A 36 16.66 -4.57 4.62
CA THR A 36 17.45 -5.69 5.14
C THR A 36 18.39 -5.26 6.26
N ARG A 37 19.08 -4.14 6.09
CA ARG A 37 20.14 -3.70 7.00
C ARG A 37 19.63 -2.91 8.20
N ASP A 38 18.63 -2.07 8.01
CA ASP A 38 18.21 -1.08 9.00
C ASP A 38 16.85 -1.42 9.61
N VAL A 39 15.87 -1.85 8.80
CA VAL A 39 14.50 -2.09 9.28
C VAL A 39 14.34 -3.46 9.95
N LEU A 40 14.71 -4.54 9.26
CA LEU A 40 14.47 -5.91 9.72
C LEU A 40 15.11 -6.24 11.08
N PRO A 41 16.34 -5.79 11.42
CA PRO A 41 16.94 -6.10 12.72
C PRO A 41 16.15 -5.56 13.92
N ALA A 42 15.41 -4.46 13.73
CA ALA A 42 14.61 -3.83 14.77
C ALA A 42 13.09 -4.01 14.58
N HIS A 43 12.67 -4.75 13.55
CA HIS A 43 11.27 -4.96 13.25
C HIS A 43 10.63 -5.96 14.23
N ALA A 44 9.48 -5.60 14.80
CA ALA A 44 8.69 -6.52 15.61
C ALA A 44 7.20 -6.35 15.37
N THR A 45 6.47 -7.47 15.40
CA THR A 45 5.02 -7.47 15.45
C THR A 45 4.56 -6.80 16.75
N ARG A 46 3.57 -5.90 16.66
CA ARG A 46 3.02 -5.13 17.79
C ARG A 46 2.21 -5.98 18.78
N CYS A 47 2.83 -6.97 19.40
CA CYS A 47 2.17 -7.80 20.41
C CYS A 47 2.43 -7.29 21.83
N THR A 48 3.47 -6.47 22.03
CA THR A 48 3.87 -5.98 23.36
C THR A 48 4.44 -4.57 23.23
N ALA A 49 3.63 -3.56 23.57
CA ALA A 49 3.96 -2.13 23.41
C ALA A 49 5.19 -1.65 24.21
N LEU A 50 5.86 -2.53 24.97
CA LEU A 50 6.98 -2.23 25.85
C LEU A 50 8.35 -2.69 25.33
N SER A 51 8.44 -3.34 24.16
CA SER A 51 9.75 -3.68 23.58
C SER A 51 10.33 -2.52 22.76
N VAL A 52 11.66 -2.35 22.81
CA VAL A 52 12.40 -1.37 22.00
C VAL A 52 12.08 -1.52 20.52
N THR A 53 11.95 -2.77 20.04
CA THR A 53 11.62 -3.10 18.64
C THR A 53 10.18 -2.71 18.25
N CYS A 54 9.22 -2.80 19.17
CA CYS A 54 7.87 -2.28 18.94
C CYS A 54 7.87 -0.76 18.83
N GLY A 55 8.61 -0.08 19.71
CA GLY A 55 8.79 1.38 19.66
C GLY A 55 9.41 1.83 18.34
N GLN A 56 10.49 1.17 17.92
CA GLN A 56 11.16 1.46 16.64
C GLN A 56 10.23 1.25 15.44
N SER A 57 9.42 0.19 15.45
CA SER A 57 8.44 -0.06 14.39
C SER A 57 7.34 1.02 14.31
N GLU A 58 6.98 1.65 15.43
CA GLU A 58 6.08 2.81 15.42
C GLU A 58 6.74 4.07 14.88
N ILE A 59 8.01 4.30 15.21
CA ILE A 59 8.78 5.42 14.66
C ILE A 59 8.85 5.31 13.13
N TYR A 60 9.23 4.14 12.59
CA TYR A 60 9.25 3.93 11.14
C TYR A 60 7.92 4.24 10.48
N ARG A 61 6.81 3.82 11.10
CA ARG A 61 5.47 4.11 10.57
C ARG A 61 5.16 5.60 10.61
N SER A 62 5.50 6.29 11.69
CA SER A 62 5.28 7.73 11.83
C SER A 62 6.07 8.52 10.80
N GLU A 63 7.36 8.22 10.67
CA GLU A 63 8.25 8.85 9.68
C GLU A 63 7.79 8.57 8.25
N SER A 64 7.39 7.33 7.95
CA SER A 64 6.85 6.98 6.63
C SER A 64 5.62 7.81 6.27
N LYS A 65 4.70 8.02 7.22
CA LYS A 65 3.52 8.87 7.00
C LYS A 65 3.91 10.32 6.74
N GLU A 66 4.92 10.82 7.45
CA GLU A 66 5.40 12.19 7.29
C GLU A 66 6.08 12.42 5.94
N ILE A 67 6.90 11.47 5.49
CA ILE A 67 7.49 11.50 4.15
C ILE A 67 6.38 11.54 3.10
N ILE A 68 5.40 10.63 3.18
CA ILE A 68 4.28 10.57 2.23
C ILE A 68 3.48 11.87 2.24
N ARG A 69 3.16 12.42 3.42
CA ARG A 69 2.44 13.70 3.57
C ARG A 69 3.13 14.80 2.78
N LYS A 70 4.44 14.99 3.00
CA LYS A 70 5.23 16.00 2.29
C LYS A 70 5.27 15.74 0.79
N SER A 71 5.42 14.49 0.36
CA SER A 71 5.49 14.13 -1.06
C SER A 71 4.20 14.43 -1.83
N VAL A 72 3.04 14.40 -1.18
CA VAL A 72 1.74 14.69 -1.81
C VAL A 72 1.23 16.10 -1.51
N GLY A 73 1.97 16.92 -0.76
CA GLY A 73 1.56 18.27 -0.37
C GLY A 73 0.38 18.31 0.59
N ALA A 74 0.16 17.24 1.38
CA ALA A 74 -0.89 17.19 2.38
C ALA A 74 -0.50 18.03 3.62
N SER A 75 -1.52 18.58 4.28
CA SER A 75 -1.41 19.43 5.45
C SER A 75 -1.52 18.65 6.77
N ASP A 76 -1.42 19.35 7.90
CA ASP A 76 -1.65 18.78 9.22
C ASP A 76 -3.13 18.43 9.49
N ASP A 77 -4.04 19.05 8.74
CA ASP A 77 -5.48 18.74 8.79
C ASP A 77 -5.82 17.45 8.02
N ASP A 78 -4.88 16.92 7.23
CA ASP A 78 -5.07 15.73 6.41
C ASP A 78 -4.65 14.43 7.12
N ALA A 79 -5.52 13.43 6.99
CA ALA A 79 -5.28 12.09 7.51
C ALA A 79 -4.53 11.20 6.49
N VAL A 80 -3.29 10.84 6.79
CA VAL A 80 -2.53 9.87 5.98
C VAL A 80 -2.88 8.43 6.40
N VAL A 81 -3.50 7.70 5.48
CA VAL A 81 -3.92 6.30 5.66
C VAL A 81 -3.13 5.39 4.72
N LEU A 82 -2.47 4.37 5.27
CA LEU A 82 -1.68 3.41 4.49
C LEU A 82 -2.56 2.22 4.10
N GLY A 83 -2.38 1.66 2.89
CA GLY A 83 -3.34 0.76 2.23
C GLY A 83 -4.05 -0.28 3.11
N ALA A 84 -3.31 -1.10 3.86
CA ALA A 84 -3.90 -2.14 4.72
C ALA A 84 -4.75 -1.59 5.89
N SER A 85 -4.60 -0.31 6.24
CA SER A 85 -5.29 0.35 7.34
C SER A 85 -6.60 1.04 6.94
N LEU A 86 -6.91 1.17 5.63
CA LEU A 86 -8.12 1.85 5.16
C LEU A 86 -9.39 1.24 5.74
N THR A 87 -9.56 -0.08 5.65
CA THR A 87 -10.75 -0.76 6.18
C THR A 87 -10.90 -0.54 7.70
N ARG A 88 -9.79 -0.58 8.45
CA ARG A 88 -9.83 -0.32 9.90
C ARG A 88 -10.16 1.13 10.20
N PHE A 89 -9.63 2.06 9.41
CA PHE A 89 -9.90 3.49 9.53
C PHE A 89 -11.38 3.79 9.26
N LEU A 90 -11.95 3.30 8.17
CA LEU A 90 -13.37 3.50 7.84
C LEU A 90 -14.31 2.95 8.92
N ARG A 91 -14.00 1.77 9.46
CA ARG A 91 -14.76 1.19 10.59
C ARG A 91 -14.71 2.03 11.87
N ALA A 92 -13.60 2.71 12.12
CA ALA A 92 -13.45 3.59 13.28
C ALA A 92 -14.12 4.94 13.06
N LEU A 93 -13.99 5.51 11.86
CA LEU A 93 -14.58 6.78 11.47
C LEU A 93 -16.11 6.70 11.37
N ARG A 94 -16.65 5.54 10.95
CA ARG A 94 -18.09 5.31 10.71
C ARG A 94 -18.74 6.45 9.91
N PRO A 95 -18.22 6.75 8.71
CA PRO A 95 -18.71 7.89 7.95
C PRO A 95 -20.18 7.67 7.56
N GLN A 96 -20.99 8.72 7.62
CA GLN A 96 -22.38 8.71 7.16
C GLN A 96 -22.51 9.58 5.91
N ARG A 97 -23.21 9.08 4.89
CA ARG A 97 -23.41 9.76 3.60
C ARG A 97 -22.08 10.11 2.91
N VAL A 98 -21.33 9.09 2.51
CA VAL A 98 -20.06 9.26 1.78
C VAL A 98 -20.36 9.46 0.29
N ALA A 99 -19.89 10.55 -0.28
CA ALA A 99 -19.78 10.71 -1.74
C ALA A 99 -18.32 10.48 -2.14
N LEU A 100 -18.07 9.46 -2.96
CA LEU A 100 -16.74 9.07 -3.41
C LEU A 100 -16.55 9.45 -4.88
N PHE A 101 -15.65 10.39 -5.14
CA PHE A 101 -15.29 10.80 -6.50
C PHE A 101 -14.04 10.03 -6.94
N VAL A 102 -14.13 9.30 -8.05
CA VAL A 102 -13.06 8.41 -8.52
C VAL A 102 -12.80 8.56 -10.00
N SER A 103 -11.57 8.25 -10.43
CA SER A 103 -11.25 8.12 -11.84
C SER A 103 -11.93 6.87 -12.44
N SER A 104 -12.07 6.84 -13.76
CA SER A 104 -12.53 5.65 -14.50
C SER A 104 -11.55 4.45 -14.46
N ARG A 105 -10.40 4.60 -13.79
CA ARG A 105 -9.33 3.58 -13.72
C ARG A 105 -9.25 2.84 -12.38
N GLU A 106 -10.06 3.21 -11.40
CA GLU A 106 -10.04 2.54 -10.09
C GLU A 106 -10.51 1.09 -10.20
N THR A 107 -9.85 0.21 -9.44
CA THR A 107 -10.20 -1.21 -9.39
C THR A 107 -11.29 -1.50 -8.34
N GLU A 108 -12.07 -2.57 -8.54
CA GLU A 108 -13.08 -3.03 -7.57
C GLU A 108 -12.48 -3.22 -6.17
N ARG A 109 -11.24 -3.68 -6.07
CA ARG A 109 -10.52 -3.85 -4.80
C ARG A 109 -10.34 -2.52 -4.05
N GLN A 110 -10.04 -1.44 -4.76
CA GLN A 110 -9.87 -0.11 -4.16
C GLN A 110 -11.21 0.47 -3.69
N LEU A 111 -12.29 0.19 -4.42
CA LEU A 111 -13.63 0.70 -4.12
C LEU A 111 -14.35 -0.08 -3.01
N LYS A 112 -14.06 -1.39 -2.88
CA LYS A 112 -14.77 -2.29 -1.96
C LYS A 112 -14.88 -1.77 -0.51
N PRO A 113 -13.81 -1.27 0.14
CA PRO A 113 -13.92 -0.75 1.51
C PRO A 113 -14.91 0.40 1.66
N TRP A 114 -15.07 1.23 0.61
CA TRP A 114 -16.01 2.35 0.59
C TRP A 114 -17.44 1.88 0.33
N MET A 115 -17.62 0.91 -0.58
CA MET A 115 -18.93 0.32 -0.88
C MET A 115 -19.52 -0.41 0.34
N GLU A 116 -18.67 -1.03 1.19
CA GLU A 116 -19.09 -1.63 2.47
C GLU A 116 -19.65 -0.59 3.47
N HIS A 117 -19.50 0.71 3.20
CA HIS A 117 -20.01 1.82 4.00
C HIS A 117 -21.04 2.66 3.23
N ASP A 118 -21.75 2.05 2.28
CA ASP A 118 -22.83 2.67 1.49
C ASP A 118 -22.40 3.99 0.79
N ALA A 119 -21.14 4.05 0.35
CA ALA A 119 -20.63 5.22 -0.37
C ALA A 119 -21.27 5.35 -1.76
N GLU A 120 -21.74 6.56 -2.10
CA GLU A 120 -22.19 6.92 -3.43
C GLU A 120 -20.97 7.19 -4.32
N VAL A 121 -20.65 6.26 -5.22
CA VAL A 121 -19.50 6.37 -6.12
C VAL A 121 -19.89 7.18 -7.36
N ARG A 122 -19.14 8.25 -7.63
CA ARG A 122 -19.27 9.10 -8.81
C ARG A 122 -17.97 9.03 -9.61
N ILE A 123 -18.07 8.50 -10.82
CA ILE A 123 -16.93 8.45 -11.74
C ILE A 123 -16.77 9.85 -12.35
N MET A 124 -15.57 10.40 -12.21
CA MET A 124 -15.15 11.63 -12.86
C MET A 124 -14.43 11.26 -14.15
N ASP A 125 -15.04 11.61 -15.27
CA ASP A 125 -14.38 11.58 -16.57
C ASP A 125 -13.58 12.89 -16.71
N TYR A 126 -12.28 12.75 -16.96
CA TYR A 126 -11.36 13.85 -17.28
C TYR A 126 -11.13 13.92 -18.79
#